data_AF-A0A8S0YFG7-F1
#
_entry.id   AF-A0A8S0YFG7-F1
#
_cell.length_a   1.000
_cell.length_b   1.000
_cell.length_c   1.000
_cell.angle_alpha   90.00
_cell.angle_beta   90.00
_cell.angle_gamma   90.00
#
_symmetry.space_group_name_H-M   'P 1'
#
loop_
_entity.id
_entity.type
_entity.pdbx_description
1 polymer ?
#
loop_
_entity_poly.entity_id
_entity_poly.type
_entity_poly.pdbx_seq_one_letter_code
_entity_poly.pdbx_strand_id
1 'polypeptide(L)'
;MNKLKYKKIILAVTLISVMLIVTSVFAFNNIKESKNTNDSTSSNKTISSKNFNSRLTDFKTEDEINKNIKVKIKEPKYKHANMKQINVQGQRQNNSLGSFDLIVMTYKGDDEKYIRIQEAQDTGKPEDLLTNSKKISINDTEAWVYGDEKGDNYKQIMFWKNGTYYNVASDIELNELIKVAESIE
;
A
#
# COMPACT_ATOMS: atom_id res chain seq x y z
N MET A 1 -8.94 29.68 -4.40
CA MET A 1 -8.95 28.28 -3.89
C MET A 1 -7.51 27.85 -3.60
N ASN A 2 -7.21 27.52 -2.35
CA ASN A 2 -5.84 27.51 -1.80
C ASN A 2 -5.01 26.29 -2.24
N LYS A 3 -4.15 26.45 -3.26
CA LYS A 3 -3.14 25.47 -3.71
C LYS A 3 -2.23 24.95 -2.58
N LEU A 4 -2.07 25.73 -1.50
CA LEU A 4 -1.26 25.35 -0.33
C LEU A 4 -1.88 24.22 0.52
N LYS A 5 -3.21 24.07 0.53
CA LYS A 5 -3.88 23.00 1.29
C LYS A 5 -3.65 21.64 0.63
N TYR A 6 -3.73 21.57 -0.70
CA TYR A 6 -3.53 20.34 -1.47
C TYR A 6 -2.09 19.81 -1.36
N LYS A 7 -1.08 20.68 -1.41
CA LYS A 7 0.33 20.26 -1.22
C LYS A 7 0.58 19.60 0.14
N LYS A 8 -0.09 20.06 1.21
CA LYS A 8 0.05 19.47 2.54
C LYS A 8 -0.67 18.13 2.70
N ILE A 9 -1.78 17.93 1.96
CA ILE A 9 -2.50 16.65 1.91
C ILE A 9 -1.65 15.60 1.19
N ILE A 10 -1.07 15.94 0.04
CA ILE A 10 -0.21 15.04 -0.74
C ILE A 10 1.01 14.60 0.08
N LEU A 11 1.65 15.53 0.80
CA LEU A 11 2.85 15.23 1.60
C LEU A 11 2.56 14.35 2.84
N ALA A 12 1.36 14.44 3.41
CA ALA A 12 0.96 13.60 4.54
C ALA A 12 0.59 12.18 4.09
N VAL A 13 -0.01 12.05 2.91
CA VAL A 13 -0.40 10.76 2.32
C VAL A 13 0.84 9.97 1.88
N THR A 14 1.85 10.62 1.28
CA THR A 14 3.13 9.97 0.93
C THR A 14 3.92 9.47 2.14
N LEU A 15 3.92 10.20 3.26
CA LEU A 15 4.64 9.78 4.47
C LEU A 15 3.98 8.57 5.17
N ILE A 16 2.65 8.46 5.09
CA ILE A 16 1.90 7.37 5.72
C ILE A 16 1.91 6.12 4.84
N SER A 17 1.89 6.25 3.51
CA SER A 17 2.03 5.11 2.60
C SER A 17 3.37 4.41 2.75
N VAL A 18 4.45 5.16 3.06
CA VAL A 18 5.79 4.60 3.33
C VAL A 18 5.86 3.92 4.70
N MET A 19 5.19 4.43 5.74
CA MET A 19 5.21 3.80 7.07
C MET A 19 4.34 2.53 7.18
N LEU A 20 3.33 2.36 6.32
CA LEU A 20 2.48 1.15 6.30
C LEU A 20 3.09 -0.04 5.55
N ILE A 21 4.30 0.11 4.98
CA ILE A 21 5.05 -0.97 4.34
C ILE A 21 5.84 -1.81 5.37
N VAL A 22 6.10 -1.30 6.58
CA VAL A 22 7.08 -1.93 7.50
C VAL A 22 6.45 -2.88 8.53
N THR A 23 5.15 -2.81 8.82
CA THR A 23 4.59 -3.53 9.99
C THR A 23 3.88 -4.86 9.71
N SER A 24 3.67 -5.28 8.46
CA SER A 24 2.96 -6.56 8.19
C SER A 24 3.76 -7.65 7.47
N VAL A 25 5.08 -7.49 7.30
CA VAL A 25 5.97 -8.54 6.74
C VAL A 25 7.10 -8.95 7.70
N PHE A 26 7.28 -8.28 8.85
CA PHE A 26 8.29 -8.64 9.87
C PHE A 26 7.68 -9.07 11.21
N ALA A 27 6.72 -9.99 11.17
CA ALA A 27 6.26 -10.72 12.36
C ALA A 27 6.71 -12.19 12.35
N PHE A 28 7.78 -12.53 11.63
CA PHE A 28 8.53 -13.77 11.84
C PHE A 28 10.04 -13.47 11.91
N ASN A 29 10.60 -13.78 13.09
CA ASN A 29 11.99 -13.83 13.49
C ASN A 29 12.72 -12.55 13.97
N ASN A 30 13.12 -12.64 15.25
CA ASN A 30 14.13 -11.91 16.00
C ASN A 30 13.70 -10.61 16.70
N ILE A 31 13.15 -10.81 17.90
CA ILE A 31 13.48 -10.01 19.08
C ILE A 31 15.01 -10.03 19.23
N LYS A 32 15.67 -8.94 18.86
CA LYS A 32 16.93 -8.51 19.48
C LYS A 32 16.87 -7.00 19.65
N GLU A 33 16.81 -6.59 20.91
CA GLU A 33 17.07 -5.24 21.36
C GLU A 33 18.35 -4.70 20.72
N SER A 34 18.31 -3.46 20.20
CA SER A 34 19.51 -2.64 20.15
C SER A 34 19.18 -1.20 20.54
N LYS A 35 20.06 -0.68 21.37
CA LYS A 35 19.92 0.52 22.18
C LYS A 35 20.02 1.79 21.34
N ASN A 36 19.31 2.81 21.82
CA ASN A 36 19.45 4.22 21.45
C ASN A 36 20.92 4.67 21.34
N THR A 37 21.24 5.34 20.23
CA THR A 37 22.22 6.42 20.20
C THR A 37 21.64 7.56 19.36
N ASN A 38 21.38 8.68 20.05
CA ASN A 38 21.07 9.97 19.44
C ASN A 38 22.34 10.52 18.79
N ASP A 39 22.22 11.05 17.56
CA ASP A 39 23.01 12.21 17.19
C ASP A 39 22.25 13.10 16.18
N SER A 40 22.12 14.36 16.56
CA SER A 40 21.48 15.47 15.85
C SER A 40 22.50 16.12 14.89
N THR A 41 22.19 16.46 13.63
CA THR A 41 21.62 17.77 13.23
C THR A 41 21.42 17.82 11.71
N SER A 42 20.23 18.27 11.26
CA SER A 42 20.06 19.09 10.04
C SER A 42 18.65 19.67 10.04
N SER A 43 18.57 21.00 10.06
CA SER A 43 17.34 21.76 10.18
C SER A 43 16.55 21.79 8.88
N ASN A 44 15.84 20.71 8.57
CA ASN A 44 14.62 20.81 7.78
C ASN A 44 13.46 21.04 8.73
N LYS A 45 12.61 22.01 8.39
CA LYS A 45 11.47 22.46 9.19
C LYS A 45 10.38 21.36 9.16
N THR A 46 10.63 20.26 9.86
CA THR A 46 9.67 19.18 10.09
C THR A 46 8.49 19.82 10.82
N ILE A 47 7.31 19.83 10.18
CA ILE A 47 6.08 20.12 10.89
C ILE A 47 6.03 19.11 12.03
N SER A 48 6.16 19.61 13.25
CA SER A 48 6.10 18.82 14.47
C SER A 48 4.88 17.89 14.41
N SER A 49 5.13 16.59 14.36
CA SER A 49 4.13 15.53 14.35
C SER A 49 3.26 15.52 15.61
N LYS A 50 3.59 16.33 16.62
CA LYS A 50 2.90 16.40 17.92
C LYS A 50 1.42 16.80 17.86
N ASN A 51 0.91 17.32 16.74
CA ASN A 51 -0.49 17.75 16.62
C ASN A 51 -1.32 16.94 15.61
N PHE A 52 -0.79 15.85 15.03
CA PHE A 52 -1.58 14.98 14.18
C PHE A 52 -2.14 13.83 15.02
N ASN A 53 -3.23 14.10 15.73
CA ASN A 53 -4.01 13.06 16.42
C ASN A 53 -4.70 12.18 15.37
N SER A 54 -3.95 11.28 14.74
CA SER A 54 -4.51 10.26 13.87
C SER A 54 -4.99 9.08 14.70
N ARG A 55 -6.26 8.69 14.54
CA ARG A 55 -6.79 7.44 15.12
C ARG A 55 -6.81 6.39 14.03
N LEU A 56 -6.18 5.25 14.28
CA LEU A 56 -6.25 4.06 13.45
C LEU A 56 -7.33 3.12 14.00
N THR A 57 -8.14 2.55 13.13
CA THR A 57 -9.13 1.51 13.46
C THR A 57 -8.95 0.36 12.50
N ASP A 58 -8.73 -0.84 13.05
CA ASP A 58 -8.59 -2.07 12.28
C ASP A 58 -9.91 -2.84 12.25
N PHE A 59 -10.22 -3.42 11.09
CA PHE A 59 -11.36 -4.31 10.84
C PHE A 59 -10.81 -5.66 10.40
N LYS A 60 -11.13 -6.73 11.14
CA LYS A 60 -10.47 -8.04 11.02
C LYS A 60 -11.28 -9.06 10.24
N THR A 61 -12.54 -8.76 9.95
CA THR A 61 -13.43 -9.65 9.20
C THR A 61 -13.99 -8.95 7.98
N GLU A 62 -14.35 -9.73 6.96
CA GLU A 62 -14.97 -9.22 5.75
C GLU A 62 -16.29 -8.48 6.04
N ASP A 63 -17.09 -8.99 6.98
CA ASP A 63 -18.32 -8.34 7.43
C ASP A 63 -18.06 -6.96 8.06
N GLU A 64 -17.03 -6.84 8.90
CA GLU A 64 -16.63 -5.55 9.49
C GLU A 64 -16.17 -4.58 8.40
N ILE A 65 -15.42 -5.06 7.42
CA ILE A 65 -14.94 -4.26 6.29
C ILE A 65 -16.12 -3.76 5.48
N ASN A 66 -17.01 -4.66 5.03
CA ASN A 66 -18.18 -4.31 4.22
C ASN A 66 -19.14 -3.36 4.93
N LYS A 67 -19.24 -3.47 6.27
CA LYS A 67 -20.08 -2.57 7.08
C LYS A 67 -19.46 -1.19 7.26
N ASN A 68 -18.14 -1.11 7.44
CA ASN A 68 -17.50 0.12 7.90
C ASN A 68 -16.76 0.86 6.80
N ILE A 69 -16.19 0.17 5.80
CA ILE A 69 -15.40 0.74 4.71
C ILE A 69 -16.26 0.83 3.45
N LYS A 70 -16.21 1.98 2.76
CA LYS A 70 -17.02 2.21 1.55
C LYS A 70 -16.42 1.60 0.28
N VAL A 71 -15.14 1.24 0.32
CA VAL A 71 -14.45 0.57 -0.79
C VAL A 71 -14.98 -0.85 -0.88
N LYS A 72 -15.50 -1.24 -2.04
CA LYS A 72 -15.83 -2.64 -2.30
C LYS A 72 -14.55 -3.40 -2.56
N ILE A 73 -14.39 -4.54 -1.90
CA ILE A 73 -13.31 -5.48 -2.13
C ILE A 73 -13.39 -5.97 -3.57
N LYS A 74 -12.29 -5.88 -4.31
CA LYS A 74 -12.20 -6.34 -5.70
C LYS A 74 -11.15 -7.42 -5.82
N GLU A 75 -11.63 -8.62 -6.11
CA GLU A 75 -10.75 -9.77 -6.23
C GLU A 75 -10.14 -9.89 -7.64
N PRO A 76 -8.92 -10.43 -7.76
CA PRO A 76 -8.36 -10.80 -9.05
C PRO A 76 -9.07 -12.04 -9.60
N LYS A 77 -9.49 -12.01 -10.86
CA LYS A 77 -10.03 -13.18 -11.58
C LYS A 77 -8.94 -14.20 -11.93
N TYR A 78 -7.73 -13.73 -12.25
CA TYR A 78 -6.59 -14.59 -12.51
C TYR A 78 -5.98 -15.03 -11.19
N LYS A 79 -5.98 -16.35 -10.92
CA LYS A 79 -5.43 -16.94 -9.70
C LYS A 79 -4.10 -17.62 -10.00
N HIS A 80 -2.99 -16.90 -9.87
CA HIS A 80 -1.63 -17.46 -10.01
C HIS A 80 -1.45 -18.65 -9.06
N ALA A 81 -0.90 -19.76 -9.56
CA ALA A 81 -0.66 -20.98 -8.78
C ALA A 81 -1.85 -21.40 -7.89
N ASN A 82 -3.09 -21.36 -8.42
CA ASN A 82 -4.33 -21.66 -7.69
C ASN A 82 -4.52 -20.87 -6.39
N MET A 83 -3.99 -19.64 -6.33
CA MET A 83 -3.99 -18.86 -5.10
C MET A 83 -5.37 -18.69 -4.48
N LYS A 84 -5.41 -18.76 -3.15
CA LYS A 84 -6.62 -18.56 -2.33
C LYS A 84 -6.42 -17.40 -1.39
N GLN A 85 -7.47 -16.61 -1.18
CA GLN A 85 -7.45 -15.60 -0.15
C GLN A 85 -7.32 -16.27 1.22
N ILE A 86 -6.28 -15.92 1.96
CA ILE A 86 -6.05 -16.43 3.33
C ILE A 86 -6.36 -15.38 4.39
N ASN A 87 -6.42 -14.11 4.00
CA ASN A 87 -6.67 -13.01 4.92
C ASN A 87 -7.21 -11.78 4.19
N VAL A 88 -8.08 -11.04 4.85
CA VAL A 88 -8.54 -9.72 4.44
C VAL A 88 -8.65 -8.82 5.67
N GLN A 89 -8.09 -7.61 5.56
CA GLN A 89 -8.05 -6.64 6.65
C GLN A 89 -8.45 -5.27 6.12
N GLY A 90 -9.25 -4.55 6.89
CA GLY A 90 -9.56 -3.16 6.65
C GLY A 90 -8.87 -2.27 7.68
N GLN A 91 -8.47 -1.09 7.26
CA GLN A 91 -7.93 -0.06 8.13
C GLN A 91 -8.60 1.26 7.80
N ARG A 92 -9.02 1.99 8.83
CA ARG A 92 -9.45 3.38 8.72
C ARG A 92 -8.53 4.26 9.54
N GLN A 93 -7.92 5.23 8.88
CA GLN A 93 -7.19 6.29 9.54
C GLN A 93 -8.02 7.57 9.50
N ASN A 94 -8.33 8.11 10.68
CA ASN A 94 -9.03 9.38 10.81
C ASN A 94 -8.07 10.46 11.31
N ASN A 95 -8.12 11.63 10.69
CA ASN A 95 -7.44 12.84 11.15
C ASN A 95 -8.36 14.06 11.03
N SER A 96 -7.89 15.24 11.42
CA SER A 96 -8.67 16.48 11.39
C SER A 96 -9.06 16.95 9.97
N LEU A 97 -8.46 16.38 8.93
CA LEU A 97 -8.71 16.70 7.52
C LEU A 97 -9.63 15.69 6.83
N GLY A 98 -9.85 14.51 7.42
CA GLY A 98 -10.72 13.48 6.86
C GLY A 98 -10.37 12.07 7.31
N SER A 99 -10.93 11.10 6.60
CA SER A 99 -10.72 9.67 6.79
C SER A 99 -10.08 9.06 5.55
N PHE A 100 -9.18 8.11 5.75
CA PHE A 100 -8.57 7.29 4.71
C PHE A 100 -8.85 5.81 5.03
N ASP A 101 -9.43 5.11 4.05
CA ASP A 101 -9.72 3.69 4.16
C ASP A 101 -8.75 2.89 3.29
N LEU A 102 -8.21 1.82 3.84
CA LEU A 102 -7.31 0.88 3.19
C LEU A 102 -7.86 -0.54 3.40
N ILE A 103 -7.92 -1.31 2.33
CA ILE A 103 -8.17 -2.74 2.38
C ILE A 103 -6.88 -3.45 1.97
N VAL A 104 -6.53 -4.51 2.70
CA VAL A 104 -5.39 -5.37 2.41
C VAL A 104 -5.88 -6.80 2.33
N MET A 105 -5.77 -7.40 1.15
CA MET A 105 -6.00 -8.82 0.92
C MET A 105 -4.67 -9.54 0.78
N THR A 106 -4.58 -10.73 1.37
CA THR A 106 -3.43 -11.62 1.21
C THR A 106 -3.89 -12.94 0.64
N TYR A 107 -3.23 -13.35 -0.44
CA TYR A 107 -3.43 -14.61 -1.13
C TYR A 107 -2.20 -15.49 -0.96
N LYS A 108 -2.40 -16.81 -0.93
CA LYS A 108 -1.32 -17.81 -0.93
C LYS A 108 -1.54 -18.80 -2.07
N GLY A 109 -0.52 -18.99 -2.90
CA GLY A 109 -0.47 -19.99 -3.98
C GLY A 109 0.00 -21.36 -3.51
N ASP A 110 -0.20 -22.37 -4.35
CA ASP A 110 0.31 -23.74 -4.16
C ASP A 110 1.86 -23.81 -4.22
N ASP A 111 2.48 -22.79 -4.82
CA ASP A 111 3.93 -22.56 -4.85
C ASP A 111 4.47 -21.92 -3.56
N GLU A 112 3.63 -21.81 -2.53
CA GLU A 112 3.92 -21.20 -1.23
C GLU A 112 4.26 -19.70 -1.31
N LYS A 113 4.01 -19.05 -2.45
CA LYS A 113 4.20 -17.62 -2.64
C LYS A 113 2.98 -16.84 -2.17
N TYR A 114 3.25 -15.61 -1.73
CA TYR A 114 2.22 -14.70 -1.23
C TYR A 114 2.02 -13.54 -2.19
N ILE A 115 0.76 -13.23 -2.47
CA ILE A 115 0.38 -12.02 -3.21
C ILE A 115 -0.44 -11.14 -2.28
N ARG A 116 0.00 -9.89 -2.12
CA ARG A 116 -0.69 -8.87 -1.36
C ARG A 116 -1.33 -7.87 -2.31
N ILE A 117 -2.61 -7.60 -2.12
CA ILE A 117 -3.35 -6.59 -2.87
C ILE A 117 -3.85 -5.55 -1.87
N GLN A 118 -3.47 -4.30 -2.08
CA GLN A 118 -3.97 -3.17 -1.32
C GLN A 118 -4.89 -2.31 -2.18
N GLU A 119 -6.01 -1.89 -1.59
CA GLU A 119 -6.96 -0.98 -2.23
C GLU A 119 -7.26 0.21 -1.32
N ALA A 120 -7.18 1.42 -1.87
CA ALA A 120 -7.54 2.64 -1.15
C ALA A 120 -8.26 3.64 -2.06
N GLN A 121 -9.22 4.38 -1.51
CA GLN A 121 -9.81 5.55 -2.20
C GLN A 121 -8.84 6.73 -2.11
N ASP A 122 -7.87 6.73 -3.03
CA ASP A 122 -6.84 7.74 -3.10
C ASP A 122 -6.49 8.04 -4.55
N THR A 123 -6.26 9.32 -4.82
CA THR A 123 -5.80 9.83 -6.12
C THR A 123 -4.41 10.47 -6.03
N GLY A 124 -3.84 10.54 -4.82
CA GLY A 124 -2.48 11.04 -4.60
C GLY A 124 -1.45 10.08 -5.18
N LYS A 125 -0.54 10.62 -5.98
CA LYS A 125 0.59 9.89 -6.56
C LYS A 125 1.88 10.26 -5.82
N PRO A 126 2.64 9.28 -5.31
CA PRO A 126 3.91 9.54 -4.65
C PRO A 126 5.03 9.78 -5.69
N GLU A 127 5.09 10.99 -6.25
CA GLU A 127 5.96 11.33 -7.40
C GLU A 127 7.43 10.90 -7.22
N ASP A 128 8.00 11.06 -6.02
CA ASP A 128 9.38 10.66 -5.72
C ASP A 128 9.58 9.13 -5.83
N LEU A 129 8.58 8.34 -5.41
CA LEU A 129 8.60 6.89 -5.55
C LEU A 129 8.40 6.47 -7.02
N LEU A 130 7.48 7.14 -7.72
CA LEU A 130 7.18 6.85 -9.12
C LEU A 130 8.35 7.19 -10.06
N THR A 131 9.17 8.19 -9.70
CA THR A 131 10.38 8.57 -10.46
C THR A 131 11.42 7.45 -10.48
N ASN A 132 11.50 6.66 -9.41
CA ASN A 132 12.41 5.52 -9.29
C ASN A 132 11.74 4.19 -9.70
N SER A 133 10.57 4.24 -10.33
CA SER A 133 9.80 3.07 -10.74
C SER A 133 9.78 2.91 -12.25
N LYS A 134 9.74 1.66 -12.72
CA LYS A 134 9.58 1.34 -14.15
C LYS A 134 8.13 1.53 -14.55
N LYS A 135 7.86 2.42 -15.51
CA LYS A 135 6.51 2.66 -16.03
C LYS A 135 6.05 1.50 -16.94
N ILE A 136 4.83 1.01 -16.73
CA ILE A 136 4.14 0.00 -17.54
C ILE A 136 2.67 0.41 -17.77
N SER A 137 1.89 -0.43 -18.46
CA SER A 137 0.44 -0.28 -18.63
C SER A 137 -0.28 -1.52 -18.10
N ILE A 138 -1.41 -1.33 -17.41
CA ILE A 138 -2.32 -2.38 -16.92
C ILE A 138 -3.72 -2.03 -17.43
N ASN A 139 -4.27 -2.78 -18.39
CA ASN A 139 -5.57 -2.49 -19.01
C ASN A 139 -5.73 -1.00 -19.42
N ASP A 140 -4.80 -0.49 -20.22
CA ASP A 140 -4.75 0.92 -20.66
C ASP A 140 -4.62 1.97 -19.54
N THR A 141 -4.36 1.52 -18.31
CA THR A 141 -4.10 2.38 -17.15
C THR A 141 -2.60 2.48 -16.93
N GLU A 142 -2.09 3.70 -16.76
CA GLU A 142 -0.70 3.91 -16.38
C GLU A 142 -0.41 3.25 -15.03
N ALA A 143 0.70 2.51 -14.98
CA ALA A 143 1.13 1.78 -13.80
C ALA A 143 2.66 1.88 -13.64
N TRP A 144 3.12 1.61 -12.43
CA TRP A 144 4.53 1.71 -12.05
C TRP A 144 4.96 0.46 -11.29
N VAL A 145 6.09 -0.10 -11.69
CA VAL A 145 6.74 -1.23 -11.04
C VAL A 145 7.91 -0.73 -10.20
N TYR A 146 7.84 -0.99 -8.90
CA TYR A 146 8.93 -0.77 -7.96
C TYR A 146 9.52 -2.12 -7.53
N GLY A 147 10.84 -2.19 -7.32
CA GLY A 147 11.52 -3.44 -6.90
C GLY A 147 11.79 -4.44 -8.03
N ASP A 148 11.84 -4.00 -9.30
CA ASP A 148 12.24 -4.82 -10.47
C ASP A 148 13.76 -4.70 -10.77
N GLU A 149 14.55 -4.28 -9.79
CA GLU A 149 15.99 -4.09 -9.91
C GLU A 149 16.77 -5.39 -9.59
N LYS A 150 18.00 -5.51 -10.12
CA LYS A 150 18.81 -6.71 -9.91
C LYS A 150 19.06 -6.98 -8.42
N GLY A 151 18.52 -8.10 -7.94
CA GLY A 151 18.70 -8.59 -6.57
C GLY A 151 17.50 -8.33 -5.65
N ASP A 152 16.51 -7.55 -6.09
CA ASP A 152 15.23 -7.46 -5.40
C ASP A 152 14.27 -8.50 -5.98
N ASN A 153 13.79 -9.39 -5.11
CA ASN A 153 12.82 -10.39 -5.52
C ASN A 153 11.40 -9.86 -5.37
N TYR A 154 11.18 -8.85 -4.52
CA TYR A 154 9.86 -8.38 -4.13
C TYR A 154 9.42 -7.17 -4.97
N LYS A 155 8.42 -7.38 -5.82
CA LYS A 155 7.95 -6.40 -6.79
C LYS A 155 6.62 -5.82 -6.34
N GLN A 156 6.39 -4.55 -6.66
CA GLN A 156 5.15 -3.83 -6.40
C GLN A 156 4.65 -3.17 -7.68
N ILE A 157 3.41 -3.46 -8.07
CA ILE A 157 2.72 -2.79 -9.17
C ILE A 157 1.72 -1.79 -8.57
N MET A 158 1.97 -0.51 -8.81
CA MET A 158 1.16 0.61 -8.33
C MET A 158 0.36 1.20 -9.49
N PHE A 159 -0.95 1.33 -9.35
CA PHE A 159 -1.80 1.94 -10.38
C PHE A 159 -3.08 2.55 -9.80
N TRP A 160 -3.70 3.45 -10.57
CA TRP A 160 -4.91 4.16 -10.18
C TRP A 160 -6.01 3.93 -11.21
N LYS A 161 -7.10 3.27 -10.83
CA LYS A 161 -8.23 2.97 -11.71
C LYS A 161 -9.52 3.39 -11.03
N ASN A 162 -10.31 4.22 -11.70
CA ASN A 162 -11.63 4.67 -11.24
C ASN A 162 -11.63 5.32 -9.83
N GLY A 163 -10.59 6.10 -9.50
CA GLY A 163 -10.47 6.76 -8.18
C GLY A 163 -10.01 5.84 -7.04
N THR A 164 -9.59 4.61 -7.36
CA THR A 164 -8.99 3.66 -6.42
C THR A 164 -7.52 3.46 -6.74
N TYR A 165 -6.69 3.58 -5.73
CA TYR A 165 -5.30 3.16 -5.74
C TYR A 165 -5.21 1.66 -5.50
N TYR A 166 -4.39 1.00 -6.31
CA TYR A 166 -4.04 -0.41 -6.18
C TYR A 166 -2.54 -0.55 -5.99
N ASN A 167 -2.14 -1.38 -5.02
CA ASN A 167 -0.78 -1.89 -4.89
C ASN A 167 -0.81 -3.41 -4.88
N VAL A 168 -0.25 -4.04 -5.91
CA VAL A 168 -0.17 -5.50 -6.05
C VAL A 168 1.28 -5.91 -5.88
N ALA A 169 1.57 -6.68 -4.83
CA ALA A 169 2.92 -6.93 -4.38
C ALA A 169 3.21 -8.40 -4.10
N SER A 170 4.33 -8.91 -4.61
CA SER A 170 4.74 -10.32 -4.46
C SER A 170 6.18 -10.53 -4.92
N ASP A 171 6.77 -11.67 -4.57
CA ASP A 171 8.07 -12.14 -5.04
C ASP A 171 8.01 -13.09 -6.25
N ILE A 172 6.85 -13.20 -6.90
CA ILE A 172 6.69 -13.96 -8.16
C ILE A 172 7.29 -13.21 -9.38
N GLU A 173 7.29 -13.89 -10.52
CA GLU A 173 7.66 -13.32 -11.81
C GLU A 173 6.79 -12.11 -12.18
N LEU A 174 7.40 -11.04 -12.69
CA LEU A 174 6.70 -9.79 -12.98
C LEU A 174 5.52 -9.98 -13.93
N ASN A 175 5.69 -10.81 -14.97
CA ASN A 175 4.63 -11.09 -15.94
C ASN A 175 3.42 -11.77 -15.31
N GLU A 176 3.63 -12.60 -14.29
CA GLU A 176 2.54 -13.25 -13.54
C GLU A 176 1.85 -12.25 -12.62
N LEU A 177 2.62 -11.36 -11.99
CA LEU A 177 2.08 -10.29 -11.15
C LEU A 177 1.24 -9.29 -11.97
N ILE A 178 1.66 -8.98 -13.21
CA ILE A 178 0.91 -8.16 -14.16
C ILE A 178 -0.45 -8.79 -14.45
N LYS A 179 -0.51 -10.10 -14.76
CA LYS A 179 -1.79 -10.79 -15.01
C LYS A 179 -2.73 -10.73 -13.81
N VAL A 180 -2.20 -10.86 -12.60
CA VAL A 180 -2.99 -10.70 -11.37
C VAL A 180 -3.57 -9.29 -11.30
N ALA A 181 -2.73 -8.26 -11.47
CA ALA A 181 -3.15 -6.86 -11.42
C ALA A 181 -4.19 -6.50 -12.51
N GLU A 182 -4.01 -7.00 -13.73
CA GLU A 182 -4.95 -6.81 -14.84
C GLU A 182 -6.32 -7.45 -14.57
N SER A 183 -6.36 -8.50 -13.77
CA SER A 183 -7.58 -9.27 -13.52
C SER A 183 -8.46 -8.74 -12.37
N ILE A 184 -8.08 -7.64 -11.73
CA ILE A 184 -8.82 -7.04 -10.61
C ILE A 184 -10.05 -6.28 -11.13
N GLU A 185 -11.24 -6.68 -10.66
CA GLU A 185 -12.54 -6.09 -11.05
C GLU A 185 -13.44 -5.75 -9.86
#